data_AF-A0A5Y0D0I0-F1
#
_entry.id   AF-A0A5Y0D0I0-F1
#
_cell.length_a   1.000
_cell.length_b   1.000
_cell.length_c   1.000
_cell.angle_alpha   90.00
_cell.angle_beta   90.00
_cell.angle_gamma   90.00
#
_symmetry.space_group_name_H-M   'P 1'
#
loop_
_entity.id
_entity.type
_entity.pdbx_description
1 polymer ?
#
loop_
_entity_poly.entity_id
_entity_poly.type
_entity_poly.pdbx_seq_one_letter_code
_entity_poly.pdbx_strand_id
1 'polypeptide(L)'
;ERDTFQKLLELSKTNHHVYFYFIDEGNKKSKLNSLSIKNGILTLRVSHYLIGGQLYKNGNCYAPKGEDESFEHWYQYLENSYFTNAMERA
;
A
#
# COMPACT_ATOMS: atom_id res chain seq x y z
N GLU A 1 -5.98 8.53 8.47
CA GLU A 1 -5.35 7.53 7.57
C GLU A 1 -5.88 6.12 7.82
N ARG A 2 -5.93 5.67 9.10
CA ARG A 2 -6.54 4.40 9.54
C ARG A 2 -7.91 4.07 8.91
N ASP A 3 -8.89 4.95 9.00
CA ASP A 3 -10.23 4.68 8.46
C ASP A 3 -10.25 4.54 6.94
N THR A 4 -9.42 5.32 6.23
CA THR A 4 -9.25 5.19 4.79
C THR A 4 -8.63 3.85 4.45
N PHE A 5 -7.58 3.44 5.17
CA PHE A 5 -6.96 2.14 4.97
C PHE A 5 -7.95 0.99 5.23
N GLN A 6 -8.74 1.07 6.30
CA GLN A 6 -9.77 0.06 6.59
C GLN A 6 -10.79 -0.07 5.44
N LYS A 7 -11.28 1.06 4.91
CA LYS A 7 -12.20 1.04 3.76
C LYS A 7 -11.56 0.44 2.51
N LEU A 8 -10.30 0.76 2.24
CA LEU A 8 -9.55 0.21 1.12
C LEU A 8 -9.26 -1.29 1.29
N LEU A 9 -9.02 -1.73 2.53
CA LEU A 9 -8.87 -3.15 2.86
C LEU A 9 -10.16 -3.91 2.57
N GLU A 10 -11.31 -3.43 3.05
CA GLU A 10 -12.61 -4.05 2.75
C GLU A 10 -12.90 -4.04 1.25
N LEU A 11 -12.59 -2.95 0.55
CA LEU A 11 -12.71 -2.89 -0.91
C LEU A 11 -11.86 -3.98 -1.59
N SER A 12 -10.62 -4.18 -1.13
CA SER A 12 -9.72 -5.18 -1.69
C SER A 12 -10.18 -6.63 -1.51
N LYS A 13 -11.05 -6.92 -0.53
CA LYS A 13 -11.66 -8.25 -0.36
C LYS A 13 -12.68 -8.59 -1.45
N THR A 14 -13.08 -7.59 -2.23
CA THR A 14 -13.91 -7.77 -3.42
C THR A 14 -13.03 -7.85 -4.67
N ASN A 15 -13.60 -7.73 -5.87
CA ASN A 15 -12.86 -7.86 -7.13
C ASN A 15 -12.04 -6.59 -7.50
N HIS A 16 -11.38 -5.99 -6.51
CA HIS A 16 -10.60 -4.76 -6.66
C HIS A 16 -9.15 -4.97 -6.23
N HIS A 17 -8.24 -4.57 -7.09
CA HIS A 17 -6.85 -4.31 -6.71
C HIS A 17 -6.71 -2.87 -6.22
N VAL A 18 -6.18 -2.70 -5.01
CA VAL A 18 -5.87 -1.38 -4.47
C VAL A 18 -4.37 -1.15 -4.54
N TYR A 19 -3.96 -0.07 -5.19
CA TYR A 19 -2.57 0.35 -5.31
C TYR A 19 -2.36 1.61 -4.49
N PHE A 20 -1.30 1.63 -3.68
CA PHE A 20 -0.93 2.82 -2.95
C PHE A 20 -0.04 3.74 -3.78
N TYR A 21 -0.30 5.03 -3.69
CA TYR A 21 0.44 6.04 -4.42
C TYR A 21 0.81 7.19 -3.49
N PHE A 22 2.02 7.09 -2.92
CA PHE A 22 2.62 8.13 -2.10
C PHE A 22 3.56 8.95 -2.96
N ILE A 23 3.32 10.26 -3.10
CA ILE A 23 4.18 11.22 -3.78
C ILE A 23 4.48 12.34 -2.80
N ASP A 24 5.75 12.73 -2.67
CA ASP A 24 6.10 13.95 -1.95
C ASP A 24 5.78 15.19 -2.80
N GLU A 25 5.48 16.29 -2.15
CA GLU A 25 5.30 17.56 -2.83
C GLU A 25 6.55 17.92 -3.66
N GLY A 26 6.35 18.27 -4.93
CA GLY A 26 7.44 18.57 -5.87
C GLY A 26 8.20 17.34 -6.42
N ASN A 27 7.91 16.12 -5.95
CA ASN A 27 8.52 14.90 -6.47
C ASN A 27 7.61 14.23 -7.51
N LYS A 28 8.20 13.52 -8.47
CA LYS A 28 7.47 12.72 -9.48
C LYS A 28 7.60 11.21 -9.27
N LYS A 29 8.35 10.81 -8.24
CA LYS A 29 8.61 9.40 -7.91
C LYS A 29 7.70 9.01 -6.76
N SER A 30 6.99 7.90 -6.93
CA SER A 30 6.31 7.27 -5.80
C SER A 30 7.25 6.35 -5.02
N LYS A 31 7.06 6.31 -3.70
CA LYS A 31 7.94 5.59 -2.76
C LYS A 31 7.68 4.09 -2.71
N LEU A 32 6.43 3.68 -2.86
CA LEU A 32 6.04 2.28 -2.81
C LEU A 32 6.00 1.60 -4.17
N ASN A 33 5.46 2.29 -5.16
CA ASN A 33 5.30 1.79 -6.52
C ASN A 33 6.11 2.69 -7.46
N SER A 34 6.84 2.11 -8.41
CA SER A 34 7.63 2.93 -9.33
C SER A 34 6.71 3.58 -10.35
N LEU A 35 6.94 4.88 -10.57
CA LEU A 35 6.19 5.69 -11.52
C LEU A 35 7.14 6.33 -12.53
N SER A 36 6.73 6.35 -13.79
CA SER A 36 7.32 7.23 -14.79
C SER A 36 6.25 7.87 -15.66
N ILE A 37 6.48 9.13 -16.04
CA ILE A 37 5.67 9.83 -17.04
C ILE A 37 6.58 10.08 -18.24
N LYS A 38 6.24 9.51 -19.40
CA LYS A 38 6.95 9.73 -20.67
C LYS A 38 5.94 9.98 -21.77
N ASN A 39 6.11 11.07 -22.53
CA ASN A 39 5.23 11.44 -23.64
C ASN A 39 3.73 11.50 -23.23
N GLY A 40 3.44 11.98 -22.01
CA GLY A 40 2.07 12.03 -21.48
C GLY A 40 1.50 10.68 -21.00
N ILE A 41 2.25 9.58 -21.14
CA ILE A 41 1.85 8.26 -20.67
C ILE A 41 2.36 8.05 -19.25
N LEU A 42 1.45 7.77 -18.33
CA LEU A 42 1.72 7.34 -16.97
C LEU A 42 1.95 5.83 -16.95
N THR A 43 3.16 5.40 -16.61
CA THR A 43 3.48 3.98 -16.40
C THR A 43 3.68 3.74 -14.91
N LEU A 44 2.87 2.84 -14.34
CA LEU A 44 2.98 2.37 -12.96
C LEU A 44 3.51 0.94 -12.95
N ARG A 45 4.66 0.72 -12.31
CA ARG A 45 5.11 -0.61 -11.95
C ARG A 45 4.65 -0.89 -10.52
N VAL A 46 3.66 -1.77 -10.42
CA VAL A 46 3.11 -2.19 -9.13
C VAL A 46 4.06 -3.19 -8.47
N SER A 47 4.52 -2.83 -7.28
CA SER A 47 5.24 -3.69 -6.34
C SER A 47 4.47 -3.87 -5.04
N HIS A 48 3.62 -2.93 -4.66
CA HIS A 48 2.90 -2.89 -3.38
C HIS A 48 1.40 -2.69 -3.62
N TYR A 49 0.57 -3.64 -3.15
CA TYR A 49 -0.87 -3.66 -3.45
C TYR A 49 -1.69 -4.48 -2.44
N LEU A 50 -2.97 -4.16 -2.31
CA LEU A 50 -3.95 -5.00 -1.62
C LEU A 50 -4.79 -5.80 -2.63
N ILE A 51 -4.97 -7.08 -2.35
CA ILE A 51 -5.96 -7.96 -2.99
C ILE A 51 -6.42 -9.01 -1.98
N GLY A 52 -7.71 -9.34 -1.98
CA GLY A 52 -8.27 -10.39 -1.13
C GLY A 52 -8.17 -10.08 0.36
N GLY A 53 -8.08 -8.79 0.74
CA GLY A 53 -7.86 -8.38 2.13
C GLY A 53 -6.42 -8.61 2.62
N GLN A 54 -5.47 -8.80 1.72
CA GLN A 54 -4.07 -9.04 2.04
C GLN A 54 -3.15 -8.06 1.33
N LEU A 55 -2.13 -7.58 2.05
CA LEU A 55 -1.07 -6.74 1.51
C LEU A 55 0.02 -7.61 0.87
N TYR A 56 0.45 -7.21 -0.32
CA TYR A 56 1.51 -7.86 -1.08
C TYR A 56 2.66 -6.90 -1.38
N LYS A 57 3.87 -7.46 -1.40
CA LYS A 57 5.12 -6.81 -1.80
C LYS A 57 5.87 -7.69 -2.80
N ASN A 58 6.02 -7.21 -4.03
CA ASN A 58 6.65 -7.89 -5.15
C ASN A 58 6.10 -9.31 -5.36
N GLY A 59 4.78 -9.49 -5.29
CA GLY A 59 4.12 -10.79 -5.45
C GLY A 59 4.07 -11.65 -4.18
N ASN A 60 4.77 -11.27 -3.11
CA ASN A 60 4.77 -12.02 -1.85
C ASN A 60 3.81 -11.38 -0.84
N CYS A 61 3.09 -12.22 -0.10
CA CYS A 61 2.29 -11.76 1.04
C CYS A 61 3.19 -11.03 2.04
N TYR A 62 2.79 -9.83 2.44
CA TYR A 62 3.51 -8.98 3.39
C TYR A 62 2.67 -8.78 4.64
N ALA A 63 3.23 -9.13 5.80
CA ALA A 63 2.60 -9.00 7.11
C ALA A 63 1.14 -9.48 7.12
N PRO A 64 0.88 -10.77 6.87
CA PRO A 64 -0.48 -11.30 6.97
C PRO A 64 -1.06 -11.06 8.36
N LYS A 65 -2.33 -10.67 8.42
CA LYS A 65 -3.05 -10.55 9.69
C LYS A 65 -3.22 -11.95 10.29
N GLY A 66 -2.85 -12.12 11.56
CA GLY A 66 -3.12 -13.38 12.27
C GLY A 66 -4.62 -13.68 12.36
N GLU A 67 -5.01 -14.95 12.46
CA GLU A 67 -6.43 -15.36 12.51
C GLU A 67 -7.18 -14.63 13.65
N ASP A 68 -6.61 -14.61 14.85
CA ASP A 68 -7.16 -13.96 16.04
C ASP A 68 -6.68 -12.52 16.27
N GLU A 69 -5.84 -11.99 15.38
CA GLU A 69 -5.29 -10.64 15.52
C GLU A 69 -6.36 -9.58 15.23
N SER A 70 -6.50 -8.59 16.10
CA SER A 70 -7.42 -7.48 15.85
C SER A 70 -6.91 -6.61 14.70
N PHE A 71 -7.84 -6.00 13.95
CA PHE A 71 -7.48 -5.05 12.89
C PHE A 71 -6.59 -3.92 13.42
N GLU A 72 -6.83 -3.44 14.65
CA GLU A 72 -6.08 -2.32 15.21
C GLU A 72 -4.64 -2.67 15.53
N HIS A 73 -4.41 -3.85 16.11
CA HIS A 73 -3.06 -4.31 16.39
C HIS A 73 -2.27 -4.47 15.07
N TRP A 74 -2.90 -5.09 14.08
CA TRP A 74 -2.30 -5.27 12.76
C TRP A 74 -2.04 -3.95 12.03
N TYR A 75 -3.01 -3.04 12.04
CA TYR A 75 -2.86 -1.72 11.43
C TYR A 75 -1.75 -0.93 12.12
N GLN A 76 -1.64 -0.98 13.45
CA GLN A 76 -0.58 -0.31 14.18
C GLN A 76 0.81 -0.88 13.84
N TYR A 77 0.91 -2.19 13.60
CA TYR A 77 2.13 -2.78 13.05
C TYR A 77 2.45 -2.23 11.66
N LEU A 78 1.47 -2.16 10.75
CA LEU A 78 1.66 -1.60 9.41
C LEU A 78 2.00 -0.11 9.43
N GLU A 79 1.40 0.66 10.34
CA GLU A 79 1.71 2.07 10.54
C GLU A 79 3.18 2.25 10.89
N ASN A 80 3.66 1.54 11.92
CA ASN A 80 5.04 1.64 12.39
C ASN A 80 6.08 1.04 11.43
N SER A 81 5.73 -0.01 10.69
CA SER A 81 6.70 -0.77 9.89
C SER A 81 6.61 -0.53 8.38
N TYR A 82 5.44 -0.20 7.85
CA TYR A 82 5.19 -0.13 6.43
C TYR A 82 4.98 1.32 5.98
N PHE A 83 4.06 2.04 6.62
CA PHE A 83 3.79 3.45 6.27
C PHE A 83 4.92 4.36 6.74
N THR A 84 5.37 4.27 7.99
CA THR A 84 6.50 5.06 8.49
C THR A 84 7.76 4.83 7.66
N ASN A 85 8.10 3.57 7.34
CA ASN A 85 9.26 3.29 6.48
C ASN A 85 9.13 3.87 5.06
N ALA A 86 7.91 3.94 4.51
CA ALA A 86 7.66 4.56 3.21
C ALA A 86 7.82 6.09 3.28
N MET A 87 7.47 6.69 4.41
CA MET A 87 7.56 8.14 4.67
C MET A 87 8.96 8.60 5.10
N GLU A 88 9.72 7.82 5.88
CA GLU A 88 11.06 8.22 6.34
C GLU A 88 12.14 8.07 5.27
N ARG A 89 11.92 7.16 4.30
CA ARG A 89 12.77 7.05 3.10
C ARG A 89 12.35 8.05 2.01
N ALA A 90 11.53 9.04 2.37
CA ALA A 90 11.05 10.07 1.47
C ALA A 90 12.09 11.16 1.20
#